data_AF-A0A554LAN4-F1
#
_entry.id   AF-A0A554LAN4-F1
#
_cell.length_a   1.000
_cell.length_b   1.000
_cell.length_c   1.000
_cell.angle_alpha   90.00
_cell.angle_beta   90.00
_cell.angle_gamma   90.00
#
_symmetry.space_group_name_H-M   'P 1'
#
loop_
_entity.id
_entity.type
_entity.pdbx_description
1 polymer ?
#
loop_
_entity_poly.entity_id
_entity_poly.type
_entity_poly.pdbx_seq_one_letter_code
_entity_poly.pdbx_strand_id
1 'polypeptide(L)' 'MNRDYLLIYGEGKEENRIQFQKNTVREAIQSAQDIVNIRKREAKRPEHFYTKLYREVHEW' A
#
# COMPACT_ATOMS: atom_id res chain seq x y z
N MET A 1 -3.93 19.11 6.76
CA MET A 1 -2.69 18.85 6.01
C MET A 1 -2.78 17.46 5.43
N ASN A 2 -2.68 17.33 4.10
CA ASN A 2 -2.53 16.05 3.43
C ASN A 2 -1.16 15.45 3.76
N ARG A 3 -1.10 14.13 3.93
CA ARG A 3 0.13 13.37 4.13
C ARG A 3 0.30 12.41 2.96
N ASP A 4 1.53 12.31 2.48
CA ASP A 4 1.91 11.36 1.43
C ASP A 4 2.18 9.97 2.02
N TYR A 5 1.65 8.96 1.33
CA TYR A 5 1.79 7.56 1.68
C TYR A 5 2.27 6.78 0.47
N LEU A 6 3.16 5.81 0.72
CA LEU A 6 3.66 4.88 -0.27
C LEU A 6 3.25 3.46 0.14
N LEU A 7 2.42 2.82 -0.67
CA LEU A 7 2.07 1.41 -0.54
C LEU A 7 2.92 0.60 -1.52
N ILE A 8 3.71 -0.31 -0.98
CA ILE A 8 4.42 -1.35 -1.73
C ILE A 8 3.67 -2.66 -1.54
N TYR A 9 3.34 -3.34 -2.63
CA TYR A 9 2.71 -4.66 -2.59
C TYR A 9 3.23 -5.54 -3.72
N GLY A 10 3.11 -6.85 -3.58
CA GLY A 10 3.69 -7.75 -4.55
C GLY A 10 3.49 -9.21 -4.24
N GLU A 11 3.94 -10.05 -5.17
CA GLU A 11 3.96 -11.50 -5.05
C GLU A 11 5.36 -12.01 -5.34
N GLY A 12 5.98 -12.70 -4.38
CA GLY A 12 7.32 -13.25 -4.56
C GLY A 12 8.38 -12.17 -4.78
N LYS A 13 8.86 -12.02 -6.03
CA LYS A 13 9.90 -11.04 -6.42
C LYS A 13 9.35 -9.83 -7.19
N GLU A 14 8.06 -9.85 -7.55
CA GLU A 14 7.44 -8.73 -8.28
C GLU A 14 6.89 -7.70 -7.31
N GLU A 15 7.44 -6.48 -7.35
CA GLU A 15 7.03 -5.35 -6.53
C GLU A 15 6.29 -4.28 -7.32
N ASN A 16 5.12 -3.89 -6.82
CA ASN A 16 4.34 -2.77 -7.28
C ASN A 16 4.30 -1.68 -6.20
N ARG A 17 4.25 -0.42 -6.64
CA ARG A 17 4.29 0.76 -5.76
C ARG A 17 3.17 1.71 -6.13
N ILE A 18 2.44 2.21 -5.14
CA ILE A 18 1.40 3.23 -5.31
C ILE A 18 1.63 4.32 -4.28
N GLN A 19 1.78 5.55 -4.76
CA GLN A 19 1.79 6.75 -3.92
C GLN A 19 0.39 7.36 -3.91
N PHE A 20 -0.07 7.79 -2.73
CA PHE A 20 -1.36 8.45 -2.57
C PHE A 20 -1.37 9.37 -1.35
N GLN A 21 -2.25 10.37 -1.38
CA GLN A 21 -2.42 11.34 -0.30
C GLN A 21 -3.67 11.07 0.51
N LYS A 22 -3.58 11.22 1.84
CA LYS A 22 -4.75 11.21 2.74
C LYS A 22 -4.62 12.23 3.86
N ASN A 23 -5.77 12.68 4.34
CA ASN A 23 -5.86 13.61 5.46
C ASN A 23 -5.52 12.93 6.80
N THR A 24 -5.93 11.68 6.96
CA THR A 24 -5.72 10.92 8.21
C THR A 24 -5.03 9.58 7.96
N VAL A 25 -4.32 9.10 9.00
CA VAL A 25 -3.70 7.77 9.00
C VAL A 25 -4.76 6.67 8.81
N ARG A 26 -5.95 6.85 9.39
CA ARG A 26 -7.05 5.89 9.29
C ARG A 26 -7.53 5.74 7.85
N GLU A 27 -7.73 6.85 7.13
CA GLU A 27 -8.12 6.81 5.72
C GLU A 27 -7.03 6.19 4.84
N ALA A 28 -5.75 6.41 5.17
CA ALA A 28 -4.63 5.81 4.46
C ALA A 28 -4.57 4.29 4.64
N ILE A 29 -4.75 3.81 5.88
CA ILE A 29 -4.81 2.38 6.16
C ILE A 29 -6.00 1.74 5.46
N GLN A 30 -7.18 2.36 5.53
CA GLN A 30 -8.38 1.84 4.87
C GLN A 30 -8.17 1.73 3.35
N SER A 31 -7.67 2.80 2.73
CA SER A 31 -7.41 2.80 1.28
C SER A 31 -6.35 1.75 0.90
N ALA A 32 -5.30 1.60 1.71
CA ALA A 32 -4.29 0.57 1.48
C ALA A 32 -4.86 -0.85 1.62
N GLN A 33 -5.74 -1.09 2.60
CA GLN A 33 -6.42 -2.37 2.77
C GLN A 33 -7.34 -2.69 1.59
N ASP A 34 -8.08 -1.72 1.08
CA ASP A 34 -8.93 -1.91 -0.10
C ASP A 34 -8.10 -2.30 -1.34
N ILE A 35 -6.98 -1.60 -1.56
CA ILE A 35 -6.04 -1.93 -2.65
C ILE A 35 -5.45 -3.33 -2.46
N VAL A 36 -4.97 -3.65 -1.25
CA VAL A 36 -4.39 -4.96 -0.94
C VAL A 36 -5.41 -6.07 -1.13
N ASN A 37 -6.66 -5.88 -0.71
CA ASN A 37 -7.71 -6.89 -0.84
C ASN A 37 -8.05 -7.18 -2.31
N ILE A 38 -8.11 -6.15 -3.15
CA ILE A 38 -8.33 -6.33 -4.60
C ILE A 38 -7.13 -7.07 -5.21
N ARG A 39 -5.92 -6.57 -4.98
CA ARG A 39 -4.70 -7.14 -5.57
C ARG A 39 -4.39 -8.54 -5.09
N LYS A 40 -4.66 -8.85 -3.82
CA LYS A 40 -4.51 -10.20 -3.27
C LYS A 40 -5.55 -11.19 -3.82
N ARG A 41 -6.73 -10.74 -4.26
CA ARG A 41 -7.69 -11.61 -4.95
C ARG A 41 -7.31 -11.89 -6.41
N GLU A 42 -6.67 -10.92 -7.06
CA GLU A 42 -6.14 -11.06 -8.43
C GLU A 42 -4.79 -11.80 -8.46
N ALA A 43 -4.16 -11.95 -7.31
CA ALA A 43 -2.87 -12.60 -7.12
C ALA A 43 -2.89 -14.06 -7.58
N LYS A 44 -1.84 -14.50 -8.29
CA LYS A 44 -1.71 -15.91 -8.72
C LYS A 44 -1.37 -16.83 -7.56
N ARG A 45 -0.69 -16.30 -6.55
CA ARG A 45 -0.15 -16.97 -5.35
C ARG A 45 -0.43 -16.10 -4.12
N PRO A 46 -1.69 -16.02 -3.67
CA PRO A 46 -2.09 -15.14 -2.58
C PRO A 46 -1.39 -15.46 -1.25
N GLU A 47 -0.89 -16.69 -1.06
CA GLU A 47 -0.07 -17.07 0.10
C GLU A 47 1.32 -16.41 0.13
N HIS A 48 1.83 -15.98 -1.04
CA HIS A 48 3.10 -15.26 -1.18
C HIS A 48 2.91 -13.74 -1.34
N PHE A 49 1.68 -13.25 -1.18
CA PHE A 49 1.36 -11.84 -1.29
C PHE A 49 1.85 -11.09 -0.05
N TYR A 50 2.61 -10.01 -0.26
CA TYR A 50 3.06 -9.14 0.81
C TYR A 50 2.72 -7.68 0.55
N THR A 51 2.71 -6.89 1.61
CA THR A 51 2.39 -5.47 1.56
C THR A 51 3.13 -4.70 2.64
N LYS A 52 3.55 -3.47 2.32
CA LYS A 52 4.19 -2.51 3.22
C LYS A 52 3.64 -1.12 2.93
N LEU A 53 3.11 -0.46 3.96
CA LEU A 53 2.65 0.92 3.87
C LEU A 53 3.63 1.82 4.61
N TYR A 54 4.23 2.74 3.88
CA TYR A 54 5.11 3.78 4.40
C TYR A 54 4.36 5.10 4.47
N ARG A 55 4.56 5.83 5.55
CA ARG A 55 4.22 7.25 5.64
C ARG A 55 5.46 8.01 5.18
N GLU A 56 5.39 8.70 4.05
CA GLU A 56 6.48 9.60 3.67
C GLU A 56 6.40 10.80 4.61
N VAL A 57 7.29 10.83 5.61
CA VAL A 57 7.67 12.09 6.26
C VAL A 57 8.80 12.63 5.38
N HIS A 58 8.45 13.47 4.40
CA HIS A 58 9.44 14.29 3.73
C HIS A 58 10.00 15.25 4.78
N GLU A 59 11.20 14.95 5.30
CA GLU A 59 12.12 15.89 5.95
C GLU A 59 13.39 15.12 6.35
N TRP A 60 14.44 15.19 5.53
CA TRP A 60 15.86 15.30 5.91
C TRP A 60 16.59 16.10 4.83
#